data_AF-A0A660MF40-F1
#
_entry.id   AF-A0A660MF40-F1
#
_cell.length_a   1.000
_cell.length_b   1.000
_cell.length_c   1.000
_cell.angle_alpha   90.00
_cell.angle_beta   90.00
_cell.angle_gamma   90.00
#
_symmetry.space_group_name_H-M   'P 1'
#
loop_
_entity.id
_entity.type
_entity.pdbx_description
1 polymer ?
#
loop_
_entity_poly.entity_id
_entity_poly.type
_entity_poly.pdbx_seq_one_letter_code
_entity_poly.pdbx_strand_id
1 'polypeptide(L)'
;MKTKTLVALFVLVALATFCTFGYWRYHYLIDAMLIRQSNPNYGLISPLQSAENQPAPAYDVPQEDESLPLLPEDIRARTDRIARTFAATLQPIAGHAADDAVEESLARATTRTPPAAASSGERLADYPRATRSWGDIYNPAGIVPKQGFTAYYLDTRWPERVIASEHRGRIAINYSDSSPFLNIQAEHFGAYWVGTLHVPQPGRYRIHTDLGWARARILLDKHIIAERSTLPNCGSCSVPPTELPLLTLDAGDHLLEVEYNNHWHSAAFQLAFTPDDTPAYRSEDLATALAALKLPPETVVHIAAVHESSDYYNRLTLQAPTDDTPYVLLLSSRSPVNWHIAGRAPLAVVRDNYGDVSGMGDAPLLAWLGQENINYRVLDNAFPAAMPACTCEQEHYRTVREASLICKLASGGTITGNSSIPPLDFIRWMQEMIGYPLRGASTTYDTSHIDLGKSTFDPAKIAAAAAMERQLEAQRAACKTEPRPEAHD
;
A
#
# COMPACT_ATOMS: atom_id res chain seq x y z
N MET A 1 9.65 -34.70 45.78
CA MET A 1 9.44 -34.98 44.33
C MET A 1 8.89 -33.79 43.51
N LYS A 2 8.50 -32.64 44.09
CA LYS A 2 7.90 -31.52 43.32
C LYS A 2 8.89 -30.45 42.81
N THR A 3 10.08 -30.32 43.39
CA THR A 3 11.02 -29.22 43.07
C THR A 3 11.93 -29.51 41.88
N LYS A 4 12.31 -30.79 41.65
CA LYS A 4 13.19 -31.17 40.53
C LYS A 4 12.48 -31.12 39.18
N THR A 5 11.18 -31.42 39.14
CA THR A 5 10.36 -31.37 37.92
C THR A 5 10.09 -29.94 37.46
N LEU A 6 9.96 -28.99 38.40
CA LEU A 6 9.71 -27.58 38.07
C LEU A 6 10.96 -26.91 37.47
N VAL A 7 12.15 -27.23 38.00
CA VAL A 7 13.43 -26.71 37.47
C VAL A 7 13.73 -27.29 36.09
N ALA A 8 13.42 -28.57 35.85
CA ALA A 8 13.57 -29.18 34.54
C ALA A 8 12.63 -28.54 33.50
N LEU A 9 11.39 -28.20 33.88
CA LEU A 9 10.46 -27.50 33.00
C LEU A 9 10.94 -26.08 32.66
N PHE A 10 11.50 -25.37 33.64
CA PHE A 10 12.01 -24.01 33.43
C PHE A 10 13.23 -23.97 32.51
N VAL A 11 14.13 -24.96 32.64
CA VAL A 11 15.30 -25.11 31.76
C VAL A 11 14.90 -25.49 30.34
N LEU A 12 13.90 -26.36 30.17
CA LEU A 12 13.36 -26.74 28.85
C LEU A 12 12.66 -25.57 28.15
N VAL A 13 11.89 -24.76 28.90
CA VAL A 13 11.25 -23.55 28.35
C VAL A 13 12.32 -22.53 27.95
N ALA A 14 13.34 -22.30 28.78
CA ALA A 14 14.43 -21.37 28.47
C ALA A 14 15.29 -21.80 27.26
N LEU A 15 15.54 -23.11 27.11
CA LEU A 15 16.23 -23.66 25.92
C LEU A 15 15.38 -23.56 24.66
N ALA A 16 14.06 -23.76 24.76
CA ALA A 16 13.13 -23.58 23.63
C ALA A 16 13.04 -22.11 23.19
N THR A 17 13.05 -21.15 24.12
CA THR A 17 13.15 -19.71 23.78
C THR A 17 14.52 -19.37 23.18
N PHE A 18 15.62 -19.92 23.69
CA PHE A 18 16.95 -19.65 23.11
C PHE A 18 17.12 -20.24 21.69
N CYS A 19 16.60 -21.43 21.42
CA CYS A 19 16.64 -22.04 20.09
C CYS A 19 15.73 -21.32 19.09
N THR A 20 14.56 -20.83 19.51
CA THR A 20 13.68 -20.04 18.63
C THR A 20 14.28 -18.66 18.35
N PHE A 21 14.70 -17.89 19.37
CA PHE A 21 15.34 -16.58 19.15
C PHE A 21 16.67 -16.69 18.39
N GLY A 22 17.45 -17.75 18.61
CA GLY A 22 18.69 -18.02 17.86
C GLY A 22 18.45 -18.36 16.39
N TYR A 23 17.40 -19.13 16.09
CA TYR A 23 17.01 -19.51 14.72
C TYR A 23 16.52 -18.29 13.91
N TRP A 24 15.76 -17.39 14.53
CA TRP A 24 15.32 -16.14 13.89
C TRP A 24 16.49 -15.15 13.69
N ARG A 25 17.40 -15.02 14.67
CA ARG A 25 18.56 -14.11 14.55
C ARG A 25 19.56 -14.55 13.48
N TYR A 26 19.69 -15.86 13.22
CA TYR A 26 20.55 -16.38 12.15
C TYR A 26 19.95 -16.20 10.75
N HIS A 27 18.63 -16.37 10.58
CA HIS A 27 17.98 -16.14 9.29
C HIS A 27 18.05 -14.68 8.85
N TYR A 28 17.86 -13.72 9.77
CA TYR A 28 18.00 -12.29 9.47
C TYR A 28 19.43 -11.87 9.13
N LEU A 29 20.45 -12.48 9.75
CA LEU A 29 21.85 -12.21 9.39
C LEU A 29 22.21 -12.73 8.00
N ILE A 30 21.63 -13.86 7.58
CA ILE A 30 21.82 -14.40 6.22
C ILE A 30 21.09 -13.55 5.17
N ASP A 31 19.88 -13.09 5.47
CA ASP A 31 19.15 -12.16 4.59
C ASP A 31 19.89 -10.81 4.48
N ALA A 32 20.42 -10.26 5.59
CA ALA A 32 21.24 -9.05 5.58
C ALA A 32 22.57 -9.21 4.79
N MET A 33 23.15 -10.42 4.77
CA MET A 33 24.35 -10.70 3.96
C MET A 33 24.04 -10.90 2.47
N LEU A 34 22.89 -11.49 2.13
CA LEU A 34 22.42 -11.61 0.73
C LEU A 34 22.01 -10.27 0.12
N ILE A 35 21.48 -9.34 0.93
CA ILE A 35 21.20 -7.95 0.56
C ILE A 35 22.48 -7.21 0.15
N ARG A 36 23.63 -7.49 0.79
CA ARG A 36 24.91 -6.81 0.49
C ARG A 36 25.57 -7.27 -0.81
N GLN A 37 25.28 -8.49 -1.29
CA GLN A 37 25.88 -9.05 -2.51
C GLN A 37 25.14 -8.67 -3.79
N SER A 38 23.88 -8.25 -3.71
CA SER A 38 23.03 -8.02 -4.89
C SER A 38 22.94 -6.55 -5.34
N ASN A 39 23.50 -5.58 -4.61
CA ASN A 39 23.40 -4.16 -4.96
C ASN A 39 24.63 -3.32 -4.55
N PRO A 40 25.61 -3.06 -5.44
CA PRO A 40 26.83 -2.32 -5.11
C PRO A 40 26.68 -0.78 -5.05
N ASN A 41 25.47 -0.23 -5.22
CA ASN A 41 25.26 1.23 -5.24
C ASN A 41 24.80 1.85 -3.90
N TYR A 42 24.98 1.13 -2.78
CA TYR A 42 24.83 1.70 -1.44
C TYR A 42 26.01 2.62 -1.10
N GLY A 43 25.97 3.84 -1.63
CA GLY A 43 26.94 4.87 -1.31
C GLY A 43 26.88 5.98 -2.33
N LEU A 44 25.90 6.88 -2.21
CA LEU A 44 25.92 8.30 -2.61
C LEU A 44 24.49 8.85 -2.53
N ILE A 45 24.09 9.30 -1.34
CA ILE A 45 23.02 10.29 -1.20
C ILE A 45 23.65 11.49 -0.49
N SER A 46 23.68 12.62 -1.19
CA SER A 46 24.21 13.88 -0.70
C SER A 46 23.38 14.40 0.48
N PRO A 47 24.00 14.94 1.54
CA PRO A 47 23.27 15.56 2.64
C PRO A 47 22.62 16.87 2.19
N LEU A 48 21.37 17.06 2.62
CA LEU A 48 20.61 18.31 2.55
C LEU A 48 21.49 19.48 3.03
N GLN A 49 21.67 20.49 2.17
CA GLN A 49 22.32 21.74 2.53
C GLN A 49 21.46 22.48 3.56
N SER A 50 22.05 22.74 4.73
CA SER A 50 21.55 23.67 5.73
C SER A 50 21.37 25.06 5.12
N ALA A 51 20.13 25.53 5.03
CA ALA A 51 19.82 26.93 4.76
C ALA A 51 19.94 27.73 6.07
N GLU A 52 21.18 28.01 6.47
CA GLU A 52 21.49 29.00 7.49
C GLU A 52 22.26 30.13 6.78
N ASN A 53 21.65 31.33 6.79
CA ASN A 53 22.10 32.63 6.28
C ASN A 53 21.29 33.21 5.12
N GLN A 54 20.17 33.85 5.44
CA GLN A 54 19.72 35.08 4.76
C GLN A 54 18.93 35.95 5.75
N PRO A 55 19.27 37.25 5.92
CA PRO A 55 18.53 38.15 6.81
C PRO A 55 17.18 38.53 6.20
N ALA A 56 16.15 38.59 7.05
CA ALA A 56 14.79 38.94 6.66
C ALA A 56 14.70 40.37 6.07
N PRO A 57 13.98 40.59 4.96
CA PRO A 57 13.63 41.93 4.53
C PRO A 57 12.52 42.49 5.42
N ALA A 58 12.74 43.71 5.92
CA ALA A 58 11.74 44.50 6.63
C ALA A 58 10.56 44.82 5.69
N TYR A 59 9.34 44.60 6.17
CA TYR A 59 8.14 45.10 5.50
C TYR A 59 7.62 46.33 6.23
N ASP A 60 7.54 47.43 5.48
CA ASP A 60 6.87 48.68 5.85
C ASP A 60 5.37 48.45 6.08
N VAL A 61 4.85 49.07 7.13
CA VAL A 61 3.42 49.13 7.45
C VAL A 61 2.82 50.39 6.82
N PRO A 62 1.80 50.28 5.95
CA PRO A 62 0.92 51.40 5.67
C PRO A 62 -0.23 51.43 6.68
N GLN A 63 -0.37 52.55 7.38
CA GLN A 63 -1.55 52.93 8.14
C GLN A 63 -2.61 53.61 7.24
N GLU A 64 -3.84 53.49 7.72
CA GLU A 64 -5.04 54.32 7.47
C GLU A 64 -6.01 53.92 6.34
N ASP A 65 -7.15 53.39 6.83
CA ASP A 65 -8.48 54.00 6.73
C ASP A 65 -9.09 54.17 5.32
N GLU A 66 -9.81 53.13 4.90
CA GLU A 66 -10.96 53.32 4.00
C GLU A 66 -12.07 52.34 4.38
N SER A 67 -13.22 52.88 4.77
CA SER A 67 -14.41 52.15 5.19
C SER A 67 -15.35 51.97 4.00
N LEU A 68 -15.60 50.73 3.56
CA LEU A 68 -16.62 50.38 2.56
C LEU A 68 -17.23 48.97 2.80
N PRO A 69 -18.44 48.70 2.30
CA PRO A 69 -19.61 48.44 3.16
C PRO A 69 -19.96 46.96 3.35
N LEU A 70 -20.71 46.70 4.42
CA LEU A 70 -21.46 45.46 4.62
C LEU A 70 -22.65 45.40 3.65
N LEU A 71 -22.72 44.35 2.83
CA LEU A 71 -23.88 43.43 2.71
C LEU A 71 -23.51 42.17 1.88
N PRO A 72 -23.82 40.95 2.36
CA PRO A 72 -23.68 39.69 1.63
C PRO A 72 -25.04 39.22 1.08
N GLU A 73 -25.21 39.12 -0.24
CA GLU A 73 -26.23 38.25 -0.88
C GLU A 73 -26.01 38.00 -2.39
N ASP A 74 -25.16 38.77 -3.08
CA ASP A 74 -25.11 38.78 -4.56
C ASP A 74 -24.17 37.74 -5.22
N ILE A 75 -23.40 36.96 -4.45
CA ILE A 75 -22.51 35.93 -5.02
C ILE A 75 -23.30 34.67 -5.41
N ARG A 76 -24.29 34.26 -4.60
CA ARG A 76 -25.11 33.06 -4.89
C ARG A 76 -25.99 33.27 -6.13
N ALA A 77 -26.59 34.45 -6.26
CA ALA A 77 -27.41 34.81 -7.42
C ALA A 77 -26.62 34.92 -8.73
N ARG A 78 -25.33 35.26 -8.66
CA ARG A 78 -24.42 35.30 -9.82
C ARG A 78 -23.97 33.90 -10.26
N THR A 79 -23.64 33.03 -9.31
CA THR A 79 -23.26 31.63 -9.59
C THR A 79 -24.42 30.83 -10.17
N ASP A 80 -25.64 31.01 -9.65
CA ASP A 80 -26.85 30.33 -10.15
C ASP A 80 -27.28 30.81 -11.54
N ARG A 81 -26.92 32.04 -11.93
CA ARG A 81 -27.20 32.57 -13.26
C ARG A 81 -26.21 32.05 -14.29
N ILE A 82 -24.93 31.92 -13.93
CA ILE A 82 -23.88 31.32 -14.77
C ILE A 82 -24.17 29.83 -15.00
N ALA A 83 -24.52 29.09 -13.94
CA ALA A 83 -24.89 27.67 -14.04
C ALA A 83 -26.13 27.43 -14.93
N ARG A 84 -27.16 28.26 -14.81
CA ARG A 84 -28.36 28.16 -15.67
C ARG A 84 -28.11 28.54 -17.12
N THR A 85 -27.24 29.51 -17.38
CA THR A 85 -26.89 29.91 -18.76
C THR A 85 -26.04 28.84 -19.45
N PHE A 86 -25.17 28.15 -18.69
CA PHE A 86 -24.38 27.02 -19.17
C PHE A 86 -25.25 25.77 -19.44
N ALA A 87 -26.20 25.46 -18.56
CA ALA A 87 -27.16 24.38 -18.77
C ALA A 87 -28.08 24.65 -19.98
N ALA A 88 -28.43 25.91 -20.25
CA ALA A 88 -29.26 26.30 -21.39
C ALA A 88 -28.53 26.26 -22.75
N THR A 89 -27.19 26.19 -22.77
CA THR A 89 -26.39 26.02 -24.00
C THR A 89 -26.22 24.57 -24.44
N LEU A 90 -26.66 23.60 -23.63
CA LEU A 90 -26.68 22.19 -23.99
C LEU A 90 -28.03 21.86 -24.65
N GLN A 91 -28.11 21.99 -25.97
CA GLN A 91 -29.26 21.43 -26.70
C GLN A 91 -29.08 19.91 -26.84
N PRO A 92 -30.08 19.09 -26.50
CA PRO A 92 -30.03 17.65 -26.73
C PRO A 92 -30.26 17.31 -28.21
N ILE A 93 -29.48 16.38 -28.75
CA ILE A 93 -29.76 15.70 -30.02
C ILE A 93 -30.68 14.52 -29.69
N ALA A 94 -31.93 14.57 -30.14
CA ALA A 94 -32.93 13.57 -29.79
C ALA A 94 -32.70 12.22 -30.50
N GLY A 95 -32.71 11.12 -29.73
CA GLY A 95 -33.03 9.79 -30.23
C GLY A 95 -32.00 8.68 -30.00
N HIS A 96 -31.31 8.60 -28.85
CA HIS A 96 -30.47 7.46 -28.51
C HIS A 96 -30.86 6.85 -27.16
N ALA A 97 -30.98 5.52 -27.11
CA ALA A 97 -31.29 4.71 -25.92
C ALA A 97 -30.25 4.79 -24.77
N ALA A 98 -29.25 5.68 -24.89
CA ALA A 98 -28.32 6.02 -23.82
C ALA A 98 -28.89 7.11 -22.89
N ASP A 99 -29.96 7.81 -23.30
CA ASP A 99 -30.61 8.83 -22.49
C ASP A 99 -31.31 8.20 -21.27
N ASP A 100 -31.90 7.01 -21.39
CA ASP A 100 -32.56 6.34 -20.26
C ASP A 100 -31.57 5.86 -19.19
N ALA A 101 -30.35 5.45 -19.57
CA ALA A 101 -29.32 5.00 -18.63
C ALA A 101 -28.61 6.18 -17.92
N VAL A 102 -28.50 7.32 -18.60
CA VAL A 102 -27.96 8.56 -18.02
C VAL A 102 -29.01 9.24 -17.14
N GLU A 103 -30.28 9.27 -17.57
CA GLU A 103 -31.41 9.71 -16.74
C GLU A 103 -31.61 8.79 -15.52
N GLU A 104 -31.44 7.47 -15.64
CA GLU A 104 -31.48 6.56 -14.48
C GLU A 104 -30.30 6.77 -13.51
N SER A 105 -29.12 7.13 -14.04
CA SER A 105 -27.93 7.44 -13.23
C SER A 105 -28.05 8.82 -12.55
N LEU A 106 -28.61 9.83 -13.23
CA LEU A 106 -28.93 11.14 -12.64
C LEU A 106 -30.12 11.08 -11.68
N ALA A 107 -31.11 10.23 -11.95
CA ALA A 107 -32.22 9.94 -11.05
C ALA A 107 -31.72 9.24 -9.77
N ARG A 108 -30.81 8.26 -9.86
CA ARG A 108 -30.14 7.68 -8.66
C ARG A 108 -29.31 8.69 -7.89
N ALA A 109 -28.67 9.64 -8.58
CA ALA A 109 -27.92 10.72 -7.95
C ALA A 109 -28.82 11.75 -7.24
N THR A 110 -30.06 11.95 -7.72
CA THR A 110 -31.02 12.92 -7.17
C THR A 110 -32.07 12.31 -6.24
N THR A 111 -32.27 10.99 -6.25
CA THR A 111 -33.06 10.23 -5.26
C THR A 111 -32.17 9.54 -4.23
N ARG A 112 -31.05 10.17 -3.85
CA ARG A 112 -30.20 9.71 -2.73
C ARG A 112 -31.09 9.63 -1.49
N THR A 113 -31.57 8.44 -1.18
CA THR A 113 -32.11 8.15 0.14
C THR A 113 -31.03 8.57 1.14
N PRO A 114 -31.36 9.36 2.17
CA PRO A 114 -30.40 9.64 3.24
C PRO A 114 -29.72 8.34 3.64
N PRO A 115 -28.39 8.34 3.90
CA PRO A 115 -27.74 7.14 4.40
C PRO A 115 -28.59 6.56 5.53
N ALA A 116 -28.85 5.25 5.48
CA ALA A 116 -29.59 4.57 6.52
C ALA A 116 -29.05 5.02 7.88
N ALA A 117 -29.93 5.35 8.83
CA ALA A 117 -29.53 5.89 10.12
C ALA A 117 -28.36 5.06 10.66
N ALA A 118 -27.20 5.72 10.85
CA ALA A 118 -25.98 5.06 11.29
C ALA A 118 -26.28 4.17 12.49
N SER A 119 -25.77 2.93 12.47
CA SER A 119 -25.96 2.03 13.60
C SER A 119 -25.22 2.59 14.83
N SER A 120 -25.75 2.32 16.02
CA SER A 120 -25.08 2.74 17.26
C SER A 120 -23.66 2.17 17.31
N GLY A 121 -22.65 3.04 17.41
CA GLY A 121 -21.24 2.66 17.38
C GLY A 121 -20.50 3.02 16.08
N GLU A 122 -21.19 3.56 15.07
CA GLU A 122 -20.56 4.08 13.85
C GLU A 122 -20.51 5.61 13.79
N ARG A 123 -21.21 6.35 14.66
CA ARG A 123 -21.17 7.82 14.63
C ARG A 123 -20.03 8.35 15.47
N LEU A 124 -19.42 9.45 15.05
CA LEU A 124 -18.34 10.10 15.79
C LEU A 124 -18.71 10.42 17.25
N ALA A 125 -19.96 10.84 17.49
CA ALA A 125 -20.47 11.16 18.82
C ALA A 125 -20.62 9.94 19.75
N ASP A 126 -20.61 8.72 19.22
CA ASP A 126 -20.69 7.49 20.01
C ASP A 126 -19.32 7.13 20.65
N TYR A 127 -18.23 7.78 20.24
CA TYR A 127 -16.87 7.56 20.75
C TYR A 127 -16.56 8.44 21.97
N PRO A 128 -15.74 7.96 22.93
CA PRO A 128 -15.35 8.77 24.07
C PRO A 128 -14.44 9.94 23.65
N ARG A 129 -14.61 11.10 24.29
CA ARG A 129 -13.72 12.25 24.07
C ARG A 129 -12.47 12.16 24.94
N ALA A 130 -11.32 12.51 24.37
CA ALA A 130 -10.08 12.65 25.11
C ALA A 130 -10.15 13.88 26.03
N THR A 131 -9.82 13.69 27.30
CA THR A 131 -9.69 14.80 28.28
C THR A 131 -8.31 15.45 28.23
N ARG A 132 -7.32 14.76 27.66
CA ARG A 132 -5.97 15.26 27.36
C ARG A 132 -5.45 14.61 26.08
N SER A 133 -4.82 15.39 25.21
CA SER A 133 -4.07 14.91 24.04
C SER A 133 -2.63 15.40 24.03
N TRP A 134 -1.79 14.79 23.20
CA TRP A 134 -0.45 15.26 22.87
C TRP A 134 -0.48 16.67 22.26
N GLY A 135 -1.61 17.07 21.66
CA GLY A 135 -1.85 18.43 21.21
C GLY A 135 -1.75 19.46 22.33
N ASP A 136 -2.21 19.13 23.54
CA ASP A 136 -2.13 20.04 24.70
C ASP A 136 -0.67 20.32 25.13
N ILE A 137 0.26 19.44 24.72
CA ILE A 137 1.68 19.49 25.10
C ILE A 137 2.52 20.06 23.95
N TYR A 138 2.37 19.49 22.74
CA TYR A 138 3.25 19.78 21.60
C TYR A 138 2.67 20.83 20.63
N ASN A 139 1.36 21.10 20.71
CA ASN A 139 0.69 22.17 19.96
C ASN A 139 -0.21 23.03 20.88
N PRO A 140 0.35 23.64 21.95
CA PRO A 140 -0.45 24.39 22.93
C PRO A 140 -1.12 25.64 22.34
N ALA A 141 -0.62 26.14 21.20
CA ALA A 141 -1.24 27.23 20.46
C ALA A 141 -2.46 26.80 19.63
N GLY A 142 -2.70 25.49 19.48
CA GLY A 142 -3.82 24.95 18.72
C GLY A 142 -3.74 25.27 17.23
N ILE A 143 -2.54 25.39 16.66
CA ILE A 143 -2.36 25.71 15.24
C ILE A 143 -2.63 24.45 14.42
N VAL A 144 -3.67 24.48 13.59
CA VAL A 144 -4.06 23.37 12.73
C VAL A 144 -3.94 23.80 11.27
N PRO A 145 -3.12 23.12 10.44
CA PRO A 145 -3.03 23.45 9.03
C PRO A 145 -4.35 23.13 8.30
N LYS A 146 -4.73 23.99 7.35
CA LYS A 146 -5.94 23.82 6.52
C LYS A 146 -5.83 22.68 5.51
N GLN A 147 -4.61 22.34 5.12
CA GLN A 147 -4.31 21.23 4.21
C GLN A 147 -3.12 20.47 4.79
N GLY A 148 -3.12 19.15 4.68
CA GLY A 148 -2.06 18.32 5.24
C GLY A 148 -2.01 18.36 6.77
N PHE A 149 -0.83 18.07 7.31
CA PHE A 149 -0.58 17.83 8.73
C PHE A 149 0.71 18.50 9.15
N THR A 150 0.74 19.02 10.37
CA THR A 150 1.99 19.31 11.06
C THR A 150 2.37 18.06 11.85
N ALA A 151 3.54 17.52 11.57
CA ALA A 151 4.14 16.43 12.33
C ALA A 151 5.12 17.00 13.35
N TYR A 152 5.10 16.49 14.58
CA TYR A 152 6.07 16.77 15.63
C TYR A 152 6.74 15.45 16.01
N TYR A 153 8.05 15.38 15.86
CA TYR A 153 8.83 14.18 16.11
C TYR A 153 9.49 14.23 17.48
N LEU A 154 9.44 13.12 18.17
CA LEU A 154 9.79 12.98 19.58
C LEU A 154 10.72 11.79 19.73
N ASP A 155 11.65 11.92 20.66
CA ASP A 155 12.34 10.77 21.22
C ASP A 155 11.71 10.49 22.59
N THR A 156 11.11 9.32 22.75
CA THR A 156 10.39 8.91 23.96
C THR A 156 11.26 8.83 25.21
N ARG A 157 12.59 8.90 25.07
CA ARG A 157 13.53 9.05 26.21
C ARG A 157 13.55 10.48 26.76
N TRP A 158 13.14 11.46 25.95
CA TRP A 158 13.04 12.89 26.29
C TRP A 158 11.69 13.45 25.82
N PRO A 159 10.56 12.91 26.33
CA PRO A 159 9.23 13.19 25.80
C PRO A 159 8.79 14.65 25.93
N GLU A 160 9.45 15.44 26.78
CA GLU A 160 9.24 16.88 26.92
C GLU A 160 9.80 17.71 25.75
N ARG A 161 10.63 17.12 24.88
CA ARG A 161 11.34 17.83 23.80
C ARG A 161 10.87 17.38 22.42
N VAL A 162 10.36 18.34 21.64
CA VAL A 162 10.20 18.17 20.18
C VAL A 162 11.58 18.20 19.52
N ILE A 163 11.94 17.12 18.82
CA ILE A 163 13.21 17.01 18.09
C ILE A 163 13.16 17.83 16.81
N ALA A 164 12.07 17.72 16.07
CA ALA A 164 11.77 18.50 14.87
C ALA A 164 10.26 18.55 14.64
N SER A 165 9.83 19.52 13.83
CA SER A 165 8.47 19.58 13.33
C SER A 165 8.46 19.97 11.87
N GLU A 166 7.48 19.48 11.12
CA GLU A 166 7.37 19.78 9.69
C GLU A 166 5.95 19.63 9.16
N HIS A 167 5.71 20.25 8.00
CA HIS A 167 4.47 20.12 7.28
C HIS A 167 4.52 18.93 6.31
N ARG A 168 3.46 18.11 6.30
CA ARG A 168 3.35 16.91 5.46
C ARG A 168 1.95 16.73 4.91
N GLY A 169 1.84 16.26 3.67
CA GLY A 169 0.55 15.98 3.05
C GLY A 169 -0.13 14.72 3.59
N ARG A 170 0.60 13.82 4.26
CA ARG A 170 0.14 12.50 4.70
C ARG A 170 0.74 12.12 6.05
N ILE A 171 0.05 11.23 6.76
CA ILE A 171 0.50 10.63 8.01
C ILE A 171 1.16 9.30 7.67
N ALA A 172 2.49 9.29 7.62
CA ALA A 172 3.28 8.09 7.37
C ALA A 172 4.69 8.24 7.97
N ILE A 173 5.25 7.11 8.41
CA ILE A 173 6.66 6.96 8.77
C ILE A 173 7.11 5.51 8.48
N ASN A 174 8.27 5.32 7.86
CA ASN A 174 8.88 4.01 7.65
C ASN A 174 10.41 4.06 7.76
N TYR A 175 10.98 3.44 8.80
CA TYR A 175 12.43 3.27 8.91
C TYR A 175 12.83 2.18 9.91
N SER A 176 14.12 1.82 9.90
CA SER A 176 14.72 0.92 10.87
C SER A 176 15.96 1.54 11.52
N ASP A 177 16.45 0.94 12.61
CA ASP A 177 17.65 1.39 13.30
C ASP A 177 18.93 1.36 12.45
N SER A 178 18.91 0.67 11.30
CA SER A 178 20.02 0.71 10.35
C SER A 178 20.13 2.05 9.60
N SER A 179 19.06 2.83 9.56
CA SER A 179 18.97 4.16 8.93
C SER A 179 18.05 5.07 9.76
N PRO A 180 18.52 5.58 10.91
CA PRO A 180 17.66 6.27 11.86
C PRO A 180 17.16 7.63 11.32
N PHE A 181 15.84 7.84 11.37
CA PHE A 181 15.23 9.11 11.04
C PHE A 181 15.52 10.17 12.12
N LEU A 182 16.08 11.32 11.72
CA LEU A 182 16.46 12.41 12.64
C LEU A 182 17.36 11.98 13.81
N ASN A 183 18.17 10.94 13.62
CA ASN A 183 18.99 10.30 14.67
C ASN A 183 18.17 9.75 15.86
N ILE A 184 16.87 9.50 15.67
CA ILE A 184 16.01 8.84 16.65
C ILE A 184 15.98 7.35 16.33
N GLN A 185 16.42 6.50 17.26
CA GLN A 185 16.26 5.05 17.12
C GLN A 185 14.78 4.71 17.04
N ALA A 186 14.42 3.80 16.15
CA ALA A 186 13.04 3.41 15.87
C ALA A 186 12.32 2.97 17.15
N GLU A 187 12.99 2.25 18.06
CA GLU A 187 12.41 1.78 19.32
C GLU A 187 12.03 2.90 20.29
N HIS A 188 12.54 4.11 20.05
CA HIS A 188 12.28 5.29 20.88
C HIS A 188 11.48 6.35 20.14
N PHE A 189 11.04 6.09 18.92
CA PHE A 189 10.36 7.08 18.11
C PHE A 189 8.95 7.36 18.61
N GLY A 190 8.64 8.65 18.74
CA GLY A 190 7.29 9.15 18.93
C GLY A 190 6.95 10.20 17.86
N ALA A 191 5.68 10.28 17.50
CA ALA A 191 5.20 11.31 16.59
C ALA A 191 3.79 11.76 16.96
N TYR A 192 3.59 13.08 16.90
CA TYR A 192 2.28 13.71 16.97
C TYR A 192 1.97 14.34 15.61
N TRP A 193 0.88 13.94 14.98
CA TRP A 193 0.36 14.61 13.78
C TRP A 193 -0.93 15.36 14.09
N VAL A 194 -1.07 16.56 13.55
CA VAL A 194 -2.29 17.38 13.66
C VAL A 194 -2.61 18.06 12.35
N GLY A 195 -3.86 18.00 11.92
CA GLY A 195 -4.30 18.59 10.66
C GLY A 195 -5.81 18.55 10.49
N THR A 196 -6.24 18.98 9.31
CA THR A 196 -7.66 18.99 8.94
C THR A 196 -7.93 17.81 8.01
N LEU A 197 -8.80 16.89 8.42
CA LEU A 197 -9.39 15.89 7.54
C LEU A 197 -10.59 16.52 6.84
N HIS A 198 -10.46 16.74 5.53
CA HIS A 198 -11.56 17.21 4.70
C HIS A 198 -12.42 16.04 4.22
N VAL A 199 -13.69 16.02 4.63
CA VAL A 199 -14.71 15.04 4.22
C VAL A 199 -15.58 15.69 3.13
N PRO A 200 -15.38 15.34 1.85
CA PRO A 200 -16.04 16.04 0.75
C PRO A 200 -17.54 15.74 0.64
N GLN A 201 -17.97 14.56 1.09
CA GLN A 201 -19.36 14.13 1.07
C GLN A 201 -19.69 13.38 2.36
N PRO A 202 -20.91 13.53 2.89
CA PRO A 202 -21.33 12.74 4.04
C PRO A 202 -21.40 11.28 3.65
N GLY A 203 -20.94 10.38 4.51
CA GLY A 203 -20.87 8.96 4.19
C GLY A 203 -20.17 8.11 5.23
N ARG A 204 -20.06 6.81 4.93
CA ARG A 204 -19.29 5.86 5.73
C ARG A 204 -17.85 5.85 5.23
N TYR A 205 -16.92 5.87 6.16
CA TYR A 205 -15.49 5.85 5.90
C TYR A 205 -14.85 4.69 6.66
N ARG A 206 -13.91 4.01 6.01
CA ARG A 206 -13.02 3.04 6.64
C ARG A 206 -11.71 3.71 7.01
N ILE A 207 -11.27 3.44 8.23
CA ILE A 207 -9.96 3.83 8.72
C ILE A 207 -8.99 2.69 8.38
N HIS A 208 -7.85 3.00 7.79
CA HIS A 208 -6.80 2.03 7.51
C HIS A 208 -5.50 2.39 8.21
N THR A 209 -4.98 1.44 9.00
CA THR A 209 -3.69 1.55 9.69
C THR A 209 -3.20 0.16 10.10
N ASP A 210 -1.88 0.01 10.19
CA ASP A 210 -1.22 -1.11 10.86
C ASP A 210 -0.39 -0.54 12.01
N LEU A 211 -0.55 -1.12 13.20
CA LEU A 211 0.19 -0.70 14.38
C LEU A 211 1.39 -1.60 14.66
N GLY A 212 1.48 -2.80 14.07
CA GLY A 212 2.55 -3.76 14.33
C GLY A 212 2.93 -3.85 15.82
N TRP A 213 4.14 -3.36 16.13
CA TRP A 213 4.74 -3.29 17.47
C TRP A 213 4.78 -1.87 18.04
N ALA A 214 3.85 -1.02 17.66
CA ALA A 214 3.70 0.34 18.13
C ALA A 214 2.41 0.50 18.95
N ARG A 215 2.21 1.70 19.51
CA ARG A 215 0.89 2.13 20.01
C ARG A 215 0.53 3.41 19.29
N ALA A 216 -0.75 3.56 19.00
CA ALA A 216 -1.30 4.80 18.53
C ALA A 216 -2.61 5.12 19.23
N ARG A 217 -2.93 6.42 19.26
CA ARG A 217 -4.25 6.95 19.57
C ARG A 217 -4.62 7.92 18.46
N ILE A 218 -5.74 7.66 17.79
CA ILE A 218 -6.25 8.45 16.67
C ILE A 218 -7.50 9.17 17.17
N LEU A 219 -7.50 10.49 17.06
CA LEU A 219 -8.57 11.35 17.52
C LEU A 219 -9.16 12.12 16.35
N LEU A 220 -10.49 12.13 16.26
CA LEU A 220 -11.23 12.97 15.32
C LEU A 220 -12.20 13.87 16.09
N ASP A 221 -12.07 15.18 15.96
CA ASP A 221 -12.77 16.18 16.79
C ASP A 221 -12.67 15.89 18.30
N LYS A 222 -11.49 15.43 18.72
CA LYS A 222 -11.15 14.94 20.07
C LYS A 222 -11.86 13.65 20.50
N HIS A 223 -12.66 13.01 19.66
CA HIS A 223 -13.19 11.66 19.92
C HIS A 223 -12.13 10.61 19.61
N ILE A 224 -11.90 9.68 20.53
CA ILE A 224 -10.93 8.60 20.37
C ILE A 224 -11.55 7.54 19.47
N ILE A 225 -11.28 7.62 18.18
CA ILE A 225 -11.83 6.71 17.15
C ILE A 225 -11.03 5.41 17.04
N ALA A 226 -9.78 5.43 17.47
CA ALA A 226 -8.97 4.23 17.61
C ALA A 226 -7.85 4.40 18.65
N GLU A 227 -7.64 3.35 19.44
CA GLU A 227 -6.53 3.17 20.37
C GLU A 227 -6.15 1.68 20.47
N ARG A 228 -4.97 1.36 21.05
CA ARG A 228 -4.48 -0.03 21.14
C ARG A 228 -5.50 -1.04 21.70
N SER A 229 -6.34 -0.64 22.66
CA SER A 229 -7.40 -1.47 23.24
C SER A 229 -8.51 -1.85 22.25
N THR A 230 -8.68 -1.03 21.21
CA THR A 230 -9.76 -1.12 20.21
C THR A 230 -9.27 -1.61 18.85
N LEU A 231 -7.95 -1.78 18.68
CA LEU A 231 -7.32 -2.25 17.45
C LEU A 231 -6.80 -3.68 17.66
N PRO A 232 -6.96 -4.60 16.69
CA PRO A 232 -6.44 -5.95 16.84
C PRO A 232 -4.93 -5.93 17.09
N ASN A 233 -4.52 -6.51 18.21
CA ASN A 233 -3.13 -6.54 18.64
C ASN A 233 -2.45 -7.72 17.94
N CYS A 234 -1.83 -7.50 16.78
CA CYS A 234 -1.15 -8.57 16.05
C CYS A 234 0.16 -8.10 15.41
N GLY A 235 1.28 -8.40 16.06
CA GLY A 235 2.64 -8.07 15.59
C GLY A 235 3.09 -8.79 14.31
N SER A 236 2.16 -9.35 13.52
CA SER A 236 2.36 -9.93 12.18
C SER A 236 1.05 -10.31 11.46
N CYS A 237 -0.15 -9.97 11.96
CA CYS A 237 -1.38 -10.32 11.23
C CYS A 237 -1.86 -9.10 10.45
N SER A 238 -2.20 -9.32 9.19
CA SER A 238 -3.02 -8.38 8.46
C SER A 238 -4.40 -8.41 9.10
N VAL A 239 -4.78 -7.32 9.76
CA VAL A 239 -6.18 -7.11 10.13
C VAL A 239 -6.97 -7.04 8.82
N PRO A 240 -7.97 -7.91 8.60
CA PRO A 240 -8.82 -7.79 7.43
C PRO A 240 -9.42 -6.38 7.39
N PRO A 241 -9.47 -5.69 6.23
CA PRO A 241 -10.06 -4.35 6.13
C PRO A 241 -11.49 -4.23 6.68
N THR A 242 -12.20 -5.35 6.76
CA THR A 242 -13.55 -5.51 7.33
C THR A 242 -13.61 -5.45 8.87
N GLU A 243 -12.46 -5.47 9.55
CA GLU A 243 -12.38 -5.43 11.02
C GLU A 243 -11.94 -4.06 11.57
N LEU A 244 -11.75 -3.07 10.69
CA LEU A 244 -11.41 -1.71 11.07
C LEU A 244 -12.70 -0.89 11.34
N PRO A 245 -12.66 0.09 12.27
CA PRO A 245 -13.85 0.85 12.62
C PRO A 245 -14.44 1.56 11.39
N LEU A 246 -15.74 1.32 11.17
CA LEU A 246 -16.54 2.06 10.21
C LEU A 246 -17.03 3.34 10.88
N LEU A 247 -16.78 4.49 10.25
CA LEU A 247 -17.13 5.79 10.79
C LEU A 247 -18.08 6.50 9.83
N THR A 248 -19.24 6.90 10.32
CA THR A 248 -20.15 7.79 9.60
C THR A 248 -19.73 9.22 9.88
N LEU A 249 -19.35 9.94 8.82
CA LEU A 249 -18.90 11.32 8.85
C LEU A 249 -19.86 12.22 8.09
N ASP A 250 -20.11 13.40 8.63
CA ASP A 250 -20.73 14.50 7.90
C ASP A 250 -19.72 15.13 6.95
N ALA A 251 -20.19 15.81 5.90
CA ALA A 251 -19.30 16.60 5.07
C ALA A 251 -18.75 17.81 5.85
N GLY A 252 -17.47 18.12 5.61
CA GLY A 252 -16.81 19.26 6.22
C GLY A 252 -15.39 18.96 6.68
N ASP A 253 -14.87 19.90 7.46
CA ASP A 253 -13.51 19.84 7.99
C ASP A 253 -13.55 19.31 9.42
N HIS A 254 -12.78 18.26 9.69
CA HIS A 254 -12.65 17.64 11.00
C HIS A 254 -11.21 17.77 11.51
N LEU A 255 -11.05 18.03 12.80
CA LEU A 255 -9.74 18.01 13.44
C LEU A 255 -9.25 16.57 13.57
N LEU A 256 -8.18 16.22 12.88
CA LEU A 256 -7.52 14.93 13.00
C LEU A 256 -6.21 15.08 13.79
N GLU A 257 -6.09 14.31 14.86
CA GLU A 257 -4.88 14.18 15.65
C GLU A 257 -4.47 12.71 15.74
N VAL A 258 -3.16 12.45 15.62
CA VAL A 258 -2.60 11.11 15.79
C VAL A 258 -1.43 11.18 16.73
N GLU A 259 -1.48 10.35 17.76
CA GLU A 259 -0.42 10.16 18.73
C GLU A 259 0.16 8.78 18.50
N TYR A 260 1.47 8.69 18.30
CA TYR A 260 2.14 7.45 17.96
C TYR A 260 3.41 7.30 18.77
N ASN A 261 3.65 6.11 19.31
CA ASN A 261 4.96 5.72 19.82
C ASN A 261 5.31 4.29 19.45
N ASN A 262 6.54 4.11 19.03
CA ASN A 262 7.07 2.82 18.67
C ASN A 262 7.85 2.19 19.83
N HIS A 263 8.00 0.87 19.80
CA HIS A 263 8.80 0.11 20.78
C HIS A 263 9.52 -1.08 20.13
N TRP A 264 9.85 -0.95 18.84
CA TRP A 264 10.51 -1.97 18.03
C TRP A 264 11.65 -1.38 17.20
N HIS A 265 12.57 -2.21 16.72
CA HIS A 265 13.75 -1.77 15.96
C HIS A 265 13.44 -1.28 14.53
N SER A 266 12.15 -1.28 14.16
CA SER A 266 11.62 -0.59 12.98
C SER A 266 10.32 0.13 13.34
N ALA A 267 10.13 1.30 12.76
CA ALA A 267 8.90 2.09 12.83
C ALA A 267 8.24 2.04 11.46
N ALA A 268 7.02 1.51 11.39
CA ALA A 268 6.23 1.44 10.17
C ALA A 268 4.78 1.79 10.52
N PHE A 269 4.34 2.98 10.11
CA PHE A 269 3.01 3.47 10.42
C PHE A 269 2.48 4.33 9.29
N GLN A 270 1.21 4.13 8.94
CA GLN A 270 0.50 4.93 7.96
C GLN A 270 -0.98 4.94 8.29
N LEU A 271 -1.60 6.11 8.14
CA LEU A 271 -3.04 6.28 8.34
C LEU A 271 -3.70 6.76 7.05
N ALA A 272 -4.79 6.10 6.66
CA ALA A 272 -5.63 6.51 5.55
C ALA A 272 -7.13 6.41 5.91
N PHE A 273 -7.94 7.26 5.29
CA PHE A 273 -9.39 7.20 5.34
C PHE A 273 -9.88 6.95 3.92
N THR A 274 -10.68 5.92 3.71
CA THR A 274 -11.28 5.63 2.41
C THR A 274 -12.81 5.63 2.53
N PRO A 275 -13.53 6.19 1.55
CA PRO A 275 -14.97 6.00 1.48
C PRO A 275 -15.30 4.50 1.41
N ASP A 276 -16.25 4.05 2.23
CA ASP A 276 -16.67 2.64 2.31
C ASP A 276 -17.31 2.13 1.01
N ASP A 277 -17.79 3.05 0.17
CA ASP A 277 -18.34 2.79 -1.17
C ASP A 277 -17.28 2.82 -2.29
N THR A 278 -15.98 2.94 -1.94
CA THR A 278 -14.90 2.75 -2.92
C THR A 278 -15.06 1.38 -3.58
N PRO A 279 -15.21 1.31 -4.93
CA PRO A 279 -15.43 0.05 -5.61
C PRO A 279 -14.30 -0.94 -5.33
N ALA A 280 -14.67 -2.06 -4.71
CA ALA A 280 -13.74 -3.09 -4.29
C ALA A 280 -14.18 -4.44 -4.87
N TYR A 281 -13.29 -5.07 -5.63
CA TYR A 281 -13.60 -6.24 -6.45
C TYR A 281 -12.72 -7.42 -6.05
N ARG A 282 -13.31 -8.61 -6.01
CA ARG A 282 -12.54 -9.85 -5.89
C ARG A 282 -11.86 -10.16 -7.23
N SER A 283 -10.86 -11.04 -7.20
CA SER A 283 -10.10 -11.43 -8.41
C SER A 283 -11.01 -11.87 -9.56
N GLU A 284 -12.08 -12.62 -9.27
CA GLU A 284 -13.06 -13.09 -10.25
C GLU A 284 -13.87 -11.98 -10.94
N ASP A 285 -13.99 -10.79 -10.34
CA ASP A 285 -14.82 -9.69 -10.83
C ASP A 285 -14.02 -8.58 -11.54
N LEU A 286 -12.70 -8.58 -11.40
CA LEU A 286 -11.83 -7.49 -11.89
C LEU A 286 -11.89 -7.33 -13.42
N ALA A 287 -11.86 -8.42 -14.18
CA ALA A 287 -11.99 -8.37 -15.63
C ALA A 287 -13.30 -7.70 -16.07
N THR A 288 -14.41 -8.04 -15.40
CA THR A 288 -15.72 -7.44 -15.69
C THR A 288 -15.75 -5.96 -15.35
N ALA A 289 -15.19 -5.58 -14.20
CA ALA A 289 -15.10 -4.18 -13.77
C ALA A 289 -14.29 -3.32 -14.74
N LEU A 290 -13.13 -3.82 -15.22
CA LEU A 290 -12.30 -3.11 -16.18
C LEU A 290 -12.92 -3.10 -17.59
N ALA A 291 -13.63 -4.15 -18.00
CA ALA A 291 -14.37 -4.16 -19.27
C ALA A 291 -15.49 -3.10 -19.29
N ALA A 292 -16.14 -2.84 -18.14
CA ALA A 292 -17.17 -1.82 -18.03
C ALA A 292 -16.65 -0.39 -18.30
N LEU A 293 -15.35 -0.16 -18.15
CA LEU A 293 -14.70 1.12 -18.47
C LEU A 293 -14.58 1.38 -19.99
N LYS A 294 -14.80 0.37 -20.84
CA LYS A 294 -14.72 0.46 -22.31
C LYS A 294 -13.39 1.08 -22.78
N LEU A 295 -12.28 0.59 -22.22
CA LEU A 295 -10.95 1.07 -22.58
C LEU A 295 -10.60 0.73 -24.05
N PRO A 296 -9.67 1.46 -24.66
CA PRO A 296 -9.20 1.16 -26.02
C PRO A 296 -8.69 -0.29 -26.15
N PRO A 297 -8.94 -0.98 -27.28
CA PRO A 297 -8.59 -2.39 -27.46
C PRO A 297 -7.08 -2.68 -27.42
N GLU A 298 -6.25 -1.68 -27.70
CA GLU A 298 -4.79 -1.74 -27.61
C GLU A 298 -4.25 -1.56 -26.18
N THR A 299 -5.13 -1.37 -25.20
CA THR A 299 -4.73 -1.13 -23.80
C THR A 299 -3.95 -2.33 -23.26
N VAL A 300 -2.83 -2.04 -22.59
CA VAL A 300 -1.99 -3.04 -21.94
C VAL A 300 -1.95 -2.86 -20.43
N VAL A 301 -1.43 -3.85 -19.71
CA VAL A 301 -1.29 -3.80 -18.24
C VAL A 301 0.17 -3.73 -17.85
N HIS A 302 0.49 -2.80 -16.96
CA HIS A 302 1.77 -2.74 -16.24
C HIS A 302 1.56 -3.06 -14.76
N ILE A 303 2.46 -3.89 -14.22
CA ILE A 303 2.45 -4.27 -12.80
C ILE A 303 3.59 -3.56 -12.08
N ALA A 304 3.28 -2.92 -10.95
CA ALA A 304 4.27 -2.49 -9.97
C ALA A 304 4.03 -3.23 -8.66
N ALA A 305 5.02 -3.98 -8.16
CA ALA A 305 4.87 -4.72 -6.91
C ALA A 305 6.09 -4.61 -5.99
N VAL A 306 5.87 -4.22 -4.73
CA VAL A 306 6.96 -4.08 -3.74
C VAL A 306 6.65 -4.72 -2.39
N HIS A 307 7.67 -5.02 -1.60
CA HIS A 307 7.43 -5.28 -0.18
C HIS A 307 7.00 -4.00 0.53
N GLU A 308 7.80 -2.94 0.38
CA GLU A 308 7.59 -1.64 1.02
C GLU A 308 8.29 -0.51 0.24
N SER A 309 8.10 0.74 0.66
CA SER A 309 8.90 1.86 0.18
C SER A 309 10.12 2.07 1.08
N SER A 310 11.27 2.41 0.47
CA SER A 310 12.48 2.82 1.18
C SER A 310 12.48 4.31 1.58
N ASP A 311 11.45 5.06 1.23
CA ASP A 311 11.27 6.46 1.63
C ASP A 311 10.67 6.55 3.04
N TYR A 312 11.16 7.49 3.84
CA TYR A 312 10.71 7.67 5.22
C TYR A 312 9.21 7.93 5.35
N TYR A 313 8.52 8.42 4.33
CA TYR A 313 7.08 8.72 4.36
C TYR A 313 6.27 7.73 3.51
N ASN A 314 6.82 6.53 3.29
CA ASN A 314 6.26 5.48 2.44
C ASN A 314 5.98 5.92 1.00
N ARG A 315 6.63 6.97 0.50
CA ARG A 315 6.39 7.43 -0.88
C ARG A 315 7.14 6.55 -1.87
N LEU A 316 6.50 6.16 -2.95
CA LEU A 316 7.16 5.49 -4.07
C LEU A 316 6.75 6.17 -5.38
N THR A 317 7.73 6.64 -6.13
CA THR A 317 7.51 7.27 -7.44
C THR A 317 7.60 6.23 -8.55
N LEU A 318 6.53 6.11 -9.34
CA LEU A 318 6.44 5.29 -10.53
C LEU A 318 6.64 6.16 -11.75
N GLN A 319 7.68 5.92 -12.53
CA GLN A 319 7.83 6.56 -13.83
C GLN A 319 6.96 5.83 -14.85
N ALA A 320 6.02 6.57 -15.46
CA ALA A 320 5.13 6.05 -16.50
C ALA A 320 5.92 5.48 -17.69
N PRO A 321 5.37 4.48 -18.42
CA PRO A 321 5.97 3.98 -19.65
C PRO A 321 6.22 5.13 -20.64
N THR A 322 7.34 5.07 -21.36
CA THR A 322 7.75 6.11 -22.31
C THR A 322 7.05 6.01 -23.66
N ASP A 323 6.41 4.87 -23.95
CA ASP A 323 5.62 4.70 -25.17
C ASP A 323 4.18 5.22 -25.00
N ASP A 324 3.52 5.45 -26.13
CA ASP A 324 2.16 6.02 -26.18
C ASP A 324 1.06 4.97 -25.98
N THR A 325 1.41 3.71 -25.67
CA THR A 325 0.41 2.65 -25.51
C THR A 325 -0.48 2.95 -24.30
N PRO A 326 -1.81 3.03 -24.45
CA PRO A 326 -2.71 3.17 -23.32
C PRO A 326 -2.51 2.03 -22.32
N TYR A 327 -2.56 2.34 -21.02
CA TYR A 327 -2.26 1.32 -20.02
C TYR A 327 -3.14 1.40 -18.77
N VAL A 328 -3.39 0.22 -18.20
CA VAL A 328 -3.88 0.01 -16.85
C VAL A 328 -2.68 -0.25 -15.94
N LEU A 329 -2.69 0.36 -14.76
CA LEU A 329 -1.65 0.17 -13.75
C LEU A 329 -2.17 -0.70 -12.61
N LEU A 330 -1.48 -1.79 -12.35
CA LEU A 330 -1.76 -2.64 -11.20
C LEU A 330 -0.67 -2.46 -10.14
N LEU A 331 -1.10 -2.04 -8.95
CA LEU A 331 -0.26 -1.73 -7.81
C LEU A 331 -0.44 -2.79 -6.74
N SER A 332 0.68 -3.40 -6.35
CA SER A 332 0.69 -4.40 -5.29
C SER A 332 1.74 -4.08 -4.24
N SER A 333 1.39 -4.14 -2.96
CA SER A 333 2.41 -4.01 -1.92
C SER A 333 2.08 -4.80 -0.66
N ARG A 334 3.13 -5.33 -0.01
CA ARG A 334 2.96 -6.00 1.28
C ARG A 334 2.66 -5.01 2.40
N SER A 335 3.44 -3.93 2.48
CA SER A 335 3.21 -2.79 3.37
C SER A 335 2.49 -1.66 2.62
N PRO A 336 1.74 -0.77 3.31
CA PRO A 336 1.12 0.38 2.66
C PRO A 336 2.15 1.30 2.00
N VAL A 337 1.87 1.76 0.77
CA VAL A 337 2.74 2.64 -0.01
C VAL A 337 1.96 3.82 -0.57
N ASN A 338 2.50 5.03 -0.42
CA ASN A 338 1.97 6.25 -1.05
C ASN A 338 2.54 6.36 -2.46
N TRP A 339 1.80 5.83 -3.42
CA TRP A 339 2.18 5.79 -4.83
C TRP A 339 2.08 7.17 -5.47
N HIS A 340 3.10 7.54 -6.22
CA HIS A 340 3.11 8.74 -7.04
C HIS A 340 3.44 8.37 -8.48
N ILE A 341 2.48 8.54 -9.38
CA ILE A 341 2.67 8.29 -10.80
C ILE A 341 3.22 9.57 -11.43
N ALA A 342 4.43 9.48 -11.97
CA ALA A 342 5.12 10.56 -12.68
C ALA A 342 5.02 10.33 -14.19
N GLY A 343 4.64 11.37 -14.94
CA GLY A 343 4.49 11.33 -16.39
C GLY A 343 3.03 11.20 -16.82
N ARG A 344 2.78 10.38 -17.85
CA ARG A 344 1.44 10.19 -18.40
C ARG A 344 0.54 9.45 -17.40
N ALA A 345 -0.72 9.86 -17.30
CA ALA A 345 -1.70 9.18 -16.46
C ALA A 345 -2.11 7.82 -17.08
N PRO A 346 -2.36 6.78 -16.25
CA PRO A 346 -2.98 5.54 -16.70
C PRO A 346 -4.45 5.76 -17.08
N LEU A 347 -5.07 4.78 -17.74
CA LEU A 347 -6.52 4.78 -17.99
C LEU A 347 -7.33 4.23 -16.81
N ALA A 348 -6.71 3.41 -15.95
CA ALA A 348 -7.27 2.92 -14.70
C ALA A 348 -6.14 2.48 -13.77
N VAL A 349 -6.39 2.52 -12.47
CA VAL A 349 -5.48 1.98 -11.44
C VAL A 349 -6.21 0.90 -10.64
N VAL A 350 -5.58 -0.26 -10.47
CA VAL A 350 -6.02 -1.33 -9.58
C VAL A 350 -5.01 -1.44 -8.44
N ARG A 351 -5.44 -1.42 -7.18
CA ARG A 351 -4.53 -1.56 -6.01
C ARG A 351 -5.02 -2.62 -5.03
N ASP A 352 -4.11 -3.40 -4.44
CA ASP A 352 -4.44 -4.42 -3.41
C ASP A 352 -4.35 -3.91 -1.97
N ASN A 353 -3.65 -2.78 -1.73
CA ASN A 353 -3.35 -2.26 -0.40
C ASN A 353 -3.82 -0.80 -0.22
N TYR A 354 -3.89 -0.32 1.03
CA TYR A 354 -4.58 0.91 1.42
C TYR A 354 -3.74 2.20 1.38
N GLY A 355 -2.65 2.24 0.62
CA GLY A 355 -1.85 3.45 0.46
C GLY A 355 -2.39 4.42 -0.60
N ASP A 356 -2.07 5.70 -0.48
CA ASP A 356 -2.58 6.73 -1.40
C ASP A 356 -2.05 6.55 -2.83
N VAL A 357 -2.80 7.00 -3.82
CA VAL A 357 -2.37 7.01 -5.23
C VAL A 357 -2.54 8.41 -5.79
N SER A 358 -1.43 9.02 -6.19
CA SER A 358 -1.39 10.35 -6.79
C SER A 358 -0.82 10.32 -8.21
N GLY A 359 -1.10 11.36 -9.00
CA GLY A 359 -0.62 11.45 -10.39
C GLY A 359 -1.43 10.61 -11.40
N MET A 360 -2.60 10.11 -11.01
CA MET A 360 -3.46 9.28 -11.87
C MET A 360 -4.40 10.08 -12.79
N GLY A 361 -4.39 11.41 -12.73
CA GLY A 361 -5.36 12.25 -13.45
C GLY A 361 -6.80 11.91 -13.05
N ASP A 362 -7.70 11.80 -14.03
CA ASP A 362 -9.10 11.40 -13.84
C ASP A 362 -9.32 9.88 -13.86
N ALA A 363 -8.24 9.08 -13.85
CA ALA A 363 -8.35 7.64 -13.93
C ALA A 363 -9.11 7.05 -12.73
N PRO A 364 -10.05 6.12 -12.94
CA PRO A 364 -10.72 5.43 -11.85
C PRO A 364 -9.72 4.57 -11.06
N LEU A 365 -9.87 4.60 -9.74
CA LEU A 365 -9.14 3.75 -8.80
C LEU A 365 -10.05 2.62 -8.32
N LEU A 366 -9.65 1.38 -8.60
CA LEU A 366 -10.34 0.16 -8.19
C LEU A 366 -9.55 -0.52 -7.07
N ALA A 367 -10.23 -0.85 -5.98
CA ALA A 367 -9.63 -1.68 -4.93
C ALA A 367 -9.75 -3.16 -5.31
N TRP A 368 -8.66 -3.91 -5.14
CA TRP A 368 -8.60 -5.34 -5.32
C TRP A 368 -8.67 -6.03 -3.96
N LEU A 369 -9.75 -6.78 -3.75
CA LEU A 369 -10.02 -7.54 -2.55
C LEU A 369 -9.33 -8.89 -2.63
N GLY A 370 -8.24 -9.01 -1.90
CA GLY A 370 -7.51 -10.27 -1.71
C GLY A 370 -6.12 -9.96 -1.21
N GLN A 371 -5.62 -10.71 -0.23
CA GLN A 371 -4.22 -10.61 0.20
C GLN A 371 -3.27 -11.29 -0.82
N GLU A 372 -3.66 -11.34 -2.08
CA GLU A 372 -2.94 -11.97 -3.18
C GLU A 372 -1.78 -11.06 -3.63
N ASN A 373 -1.03 -10.55 -2.65
CA ASN A 373 0.13 -9.69 -2.84
C ASN A 373 0.99 -10.33 -3.93
N ILE A 374 1.15 -9.62 -5.05
CA ILE A 374 2.02 -10.05 -6.12
C ILE A 374 3.42 -10.11 -5.52
N ASN A 375 3.95 -11.32 -5.41
CA ASN A 375 5.21 -11.53 -4.75
C ASN A 375 6.31 -10.84 -5.57
N TYR A 376 6.90 -9.80 -4.97
CA TYR A 376 7.94 -8.98 -5.59
C TYR A 376 9.16 -9.80 -6.05
N ARG A 377 9.40 -10.98 -5.46
CA ARG A 377 10.49 -11.89 -5.85
C ARG A 377 10.20 -12.66 -7.14
N VAL A 378 8.94 -12.78 -7.55
CA VAL A 378 8.54 -13.62 -8.69
C VAL A 378 8.89 -12.96 -10.04
N LEU A 379 9.04 -11.64 -10.10
CA LEU A 379 9.14 -10.89 -11.37
C LEU A 379 10.49 -10.18 -11.58
N ASP A 380 11.36 -10.15 -10.58
CA ASP A 380 12.76 -9.80 -10.76
C ASP A 380 13.44 -10.95 -11.55
N ASN A 381 13.78 -10.68 -12.81
CA ASN A 381 14.26 -11.67 -13.79
C ASN A 381 13.20 -12.71 -14.21
N ALA A 382 11.98 -12.22 -14.43
CA ALA A 382 10.79 -12.93 -14.89
C ALA A 382 11.04 -14.21 -15.75
N PHE A 383 11.91 -14.19 -16.76
CA PHE A 383 12.15 -15.36 -17.62
C PHE A 383 13.53 -16.00 -17.39
N PRO A 384 13.60 -17.34 -17.28
CA PRO A 384 14.89 -18.02 -17.20
C PRO A 384 15.67 -17.85 -18.50
N ALA A 385 16.96 -17.51 -18.39
CA ALA A 385 17.85 -17.32 -19.54
C ALA A 385 18.17 -18.65 -20.28
N ALA A 386 18.02 -19.79 -19.59
CA ALA A 386 18.30 -21.12 -20.11
C ALA A 386 17.45 -22.17 -19.38
N MET A 387 17.37 -23.38 -19.94
CA MET A 387 16.74 -24.52 -19.27
C MET A 387 17.37 -24.77 -17.89
N PRO A 388 16.55 -24.98 -16.84
CA PRO A 388 17.07 -25.27 -15.51
C PRO A 388 17.74 -26.65 -15.47
N ALA A 389 18.71 -26.81 -14.58
CA ALA A 389 19.35 -28.09 -14.34
C ALA A 389 18.41 -28.99 -13.51
N CYS A 390 17.99 -30.11 -14.07
CA CYS A 390 17.01 -31.00 -13.45
C CYS A 390 17.61 -32.34 -13.05
N THR A 391 17.20 -32.85 -11.89
CA THR A 391 17.55 -34.18 -11.36
C THR A 391 16.30 -34.91 -10.92
N CYS A 392 16.25 -36.21 -11.18
CA CYS A 392 15.23 -37.10 -10.65
C CYS A 392 15.60 -37.54 -9.24
N GLU A 393 14.77 -37.16 -8.27
CA GLU A 393 14.92 -37.62 -6.88
C GLU A 393 13.76 -38.54 -6.50
N GLN A 394 14.06 -39.60 -5.74
CA GLN A 394 13.04 -40.48 -5.17
C GLN A 394 12.77 -40.05 -3.73
N GLU A 395 11.58 -39.53 -3.45
CA GLU A 395 11.18 -39.27 -2.06
C GLU A 395 10.74 -40.58 -1.38
N HIS A 396 11.24 -40.78 -0.16
CA HIS A 396 10.93 -41.95 0.67
C HIS A 396 9.90 -41.59 1.75
N TYR A 397 8.65 -41.35 1.37
CA TYR A 397 7.59 -41.10 2.35
C TYR A 397 6.68 -42.31 2.57
N ARG A 398 6.95 -43.02 3.67
CA ARG A 398 6.11 -43.94 4.46
C ARG A 398 5.26 -45.04 3.78
N THR A 399 5.25 -45.22 2.46
CA THR A 399 4.83 -46.44 1.69
C THR A 399 4.61 -46.16 0.21
N VAL A 400 4.66 -44.91 -0.25
CA VAL A 400 4.56 -44.53 -1.66
C VAL A 400 5.92 -43.98 -2.10
N ARG A 401 6.51 -44.57 -3.15
CA ARG A 401 7.73 -44.04 -3.79
C ARG A 401 7.31 -43.33 -5.06
N GLU A 402 7.25 -42.01 -5.03
CA GLU A 402 7.04 -41.18 -6.22
C GLU A 402 8.38 -40.57 -6.65
N ALA A 403 8.77 -40.83 -7.90
CA ALA A 403 9.89 -40.14 -8.52
C ALA A 403 9.48 -38.71 -8.85
N SER A 404 10.22 -37.74 -8.35
CA SER A 404 9.97 -36.31 -8.53
C SER A 404 11.12 -35.67 -9.29
N LEU A 405 10.79 -34.93 -10.35
CA LEU A 405 11.74 -34.08 -11.03
C LEU A 405 11.96 -32.81 -10.21
N ILE A 406 13.21 -32.53 -9.86
CA ILE A 406 13.64 -31.34 -9.12
C ILE A 406 14.56 -30.54 -10.04
N CYS A 407 14.17 -29.31 -10.39
CA CYS A 407 14.94 -28.44 -11.26
C CYS A 407 15.41 -27.20 -10.52
N LYS A 408 16.72 -26.89 -10.61
CA LYS A 408 17.31 -25.69 -10.03
C LYS A 408 17.40 -24.59 -11.08
N LEU A 409 16.79 -23.45 -10.79
CA LEU A 409 16.88 -22.23 -11.59
C LEU A 409 18.22 -21.53 -11.32
N ALA A 410 18.75 -20.85 -12.34
CA ALA A 410 19.95 -20.02 -12.19
C ALA A 410 19.78 -18.88 -11.17
N SER A 411 18.53 -18.45 -10.93
CA SER A 411 18.16 -17.46 -9.91
C SER A 411 18.16 -18.00 -8.48
N GLY A 412 18.46 -19.29 -8.27
CA GLY A 412 18.47 -19.94 -6.95
C GLY A 412 17.12 -20.53 -6.51
N GLY A 413 16.05 -20.37 -7.30
CA GLY A 413 14.76 -21.03 -7.07
C GLY A 413 14.77 -22.51 -7.47
N THR A 414 13.84 -23.28 -6.91
CA THR A 414 13.66 -24.70 -7.26
C THR A 414 12.25 -24.92 -7.80
N ILE A 415 12.14 -25.61 -8.93
CA ILE A 415 10.89 -26.12 -9.48
C ILE A 415 10.78 -27.59 -9.07
N THR A 416 9.73 -27.95 -8.34
CA THR A 416 9.46 -29.32 -7.91
C THR A 416 8.09 -29.78 -8.39
N GLY A 417 7.99 -31.09 -8.67
CA GLY A 417 6.74 -31.72 -9.08
C GLY A 417 6.15 -31.06 -10.33
N ASN A 418 4.88 -30.65 -10.24
CA ASN A 418 4.11 -30.08 -11.36
C ASN A 418 4.25 -28.55 -11.51
N SER A 419 5.15 -27.91 -10.76
CA SER A 419 5.29 -26.45 -10.77
C SER A 419 5.72 -25.91 -12.14
N SER A 420 5.06 -24.90 -12.68
CA SER A 420 5.38 -24.38 -14.02
C SER A 420 6.65 -23.53 -14.04
N ILE A 421 7.13 -23.18 -15.24
CA ILE A 421 8.25 -22.23 -15.39
C ILE A 421 7.78 -20.83 -15.00
N PRO A 422 8.39 -20.18 -13.99
CA PRO A 422 8.12 -18.77 -13.74
C PRO A 422 8.47 -17.94 -14.98
N PRO A 423 7.60 -17.03 -15.43
CA PRO A 423 6.37 -16.55 -14.79
C PRO A 423 5.12 -16.98 -15.59
N LEU A 424 5.14 -18.08 -16.33
CA LEU A 424 4.09 -18.40 -17.31
C LEU A 424 2.70 -18.53 -16.70
N ASP A 425 2.57 -19.30 -15.61
CA ASP A 425 1.30 -19.44 -14.90
C ASP A 425 0.82 -18.12 -14.32
N PHE A 426 1.75 -17.32 -13.79
CA PHE A 426 1.45 -15.98 -13.31
C PHE A 426 0.93 -15.10 -14.45
N ILE A 427 1.56 -15.11 -15.63
CA ILE A 427 1.11 -14.34 -16.78
C ILE A 427 -0.30 -14.76 -17.20
N ARG A 428 -0.56 -16.07 -17.33
CA ARG A 428 -1.88 -16.60 -17.70
C ARG A 428 -2.94 -16.18 -16.70
N TRP A 429 -2.69 -16.44 -15.41
CA TRP A 429 -3.59 -16.09 -14.33
C TRP A 429 -3.91 -14.59 -14.30
N MET A 430 -2.90 -13.73 -14.43
CA MET A 430 -3.11 -12.28 -14.47
C MET A 430 -3.89 -11.83 -15.71
N GLN A 431 -3.61 -12.40 -16.88
CA GLN A 431 -4.34 -12.09 -18.11
C GLN A 431 -5.81 -12.50 -18.01
N GLU A 432 -6.10 -13.67 -17.44
CA GLU A 432 -7.47 -14.14 -17.18
C GLU A 432 -8.19 -13.25 -16.16
N MET A 433 -7.51 -12.88 -15.08
CA MET A 433 -8.06 -12.09 -13.98
C MET A 433 -8.33 -10.63 -14.37
N ILE A 434 -7.46 -10.03 -15.20
CA ILE A 434 -7.57 -8.62 -15.60
C ILE A 434 -8.32 -8.44 -16.93
N GLY A 435 -8.27 -9.43 -17.82
CA GLY A 435 -8.90 -9.36 -19.15
C GLY A 435 -8.15 -8.51 -20.19
N TYR A 436 -6.93 -8.05 -19.88
CA TYR A 436 -6.07 -7.26 -20.79
C TYR A 436 -4.68 -7.88 -20.93
N PRO A 437 -3.99 -7.67 -22.06
CA PRO A 437 -2.64 -8.19 -22.26
C PRO A 437 -1.64 -7.53 -21.29
N LEU A 438 -0.89 -8.37 -20.56
CA LEU A 438 0.24 -7.91 -19.75
C LEU A 438 1.41 -7.46 -20.64
N ARG A 439 1.91 -6.24 -20.42
CA ARG A 439 3.09 -5.69 -21.11
C ARG A 439 4.38 -5.91 -20.34
N GLY A 440 4.32 -5.73 -19.03
CA GLY A 440 5.50 -5.86 -18.18
C GLY A 440 5.21 -5.72 -16.71
N ALA A 441 6.23 -6.02 -15.92
CA ALA A 441 6.21 -5.89 -14.48
C ALA A 441 7.47 -5.19 -13.99
N SER A 442 7.37 -4.56 -12.84
CA SER A 442 8.49 -3.90 -12.17
C SER A 442 8.34 -4.13 -10.69
N THR A 443 9.21 -4.99 -10.16
CA THR A 443 9.13 -5.43 -8.78
C THR A 443 10.44 -5.28 -8.08
N THR A 444 10.40 -5.12 -6.76
CA THR A 444 11.58 -5.11 -5.92
C THR A 444 11.21 -5.27 -4.45
N TYR A 445 12.18 -5.53 -3.57
CA TYR A 445 11.92 -5.59 -2.14
C TYR A 445 11.50 -4.21 -1.62
N ASP A 446 12.41 -3.23 -1.65
CA ASP A 446 12.20 -1.87 -1.20
C ASP A 446 12.82 -0.86 -2.16
N THR A 447 12.13 0.25 -2.40
CA THR A 447 12.64 1.39 -3.18
C THR A 447 11.73 2.60 -3.02
N SER A 448 12.24 3.79 -3.35
CA SER A 448 11.46 5.02 -3.46
C SER A 448 11.15 5.41 -4.93
N HIS A 449 11.72 4.68 -5.90
CA HIS A 449 11.53 4.90 -7.34
C HIS A 449 11.52 3.60 -8.14
N ILE A 450 10.61 3.48 -9.10
CA ILE A 450 10.55 2.37 -10.07
C ILE A 450 10.17 2.92 -11.46
N ASP A 451 10.88 2.48 -12.49
CA ASP A 451 10.46 2.67 -13.87
C ASP A 451 9.54 1.53 -14.32
N LEU A 452 8.33 1.85 -14.78
CA LEU A 452 7.39 0.84 -15.24
C LEU A 452 7.88 0.15 -16.51
N GLY A 453 7.73 -1.18 -16.55
CA GLY A 453 8.13 -1.99 -17.69
C GLY A 453 9.60 -2.43 -17.68
N LYS A 454 10.30 -2.34 -16.53
CA LYS A 454 11.66 -2.88 -16.34
C LYS A 454 11.79 -4.32 -16.84
N SER A 455 10.84 -5.20 -16.49
CA SER A 455 10.72 -6.55 -17.03
C SER A 455 9.61 -6.59 -18.08
N THR A 456 9.97 -6.84 -19.35
CA THR A 456 9.01 -6.92 -20.46
C THR A 456 8.54 -8.36 -20.71
N PHE A 457 7.22 -8.52 -20.89
CA PHE A 457 6.58 -9.77 -21.29
C PHE A 457 6.40 -9.83 -22.81
N ASP A 458 7.54 -9.92 -23.52
CA ASP A 458 7.56 -10.03 -24.98
C ASP A 458 7.01 -11.41 -25.43
N PRO A 459 6.12 -11.48 -26.44
CA PRO A 459 5.66 -12.72 -27.05
C PRO A 459 6.78 -13.74 -27.35
N ALA A 460 7.96 -13.29 -27.79
CA ALA A 460 9.10 -14.16 -28.06
C ALA A 460 9.63 -14.83 -26.78
N LYS A 461 9.71 -14.09 -25.66
CA LYS A 461 10.14 -14.62 -24.36
C LYS A 461 9.11 -15.60 -23.81
N ILE A 462 7.82 -15.28 -23.95
CA ILE A 462 6.71 -16.17 -23.56
C ILE A 462 6.77 -17.47 -24.36
N ALA A 463 6.96 -17.39 -25.69
CA ALA A 463 7.08 -18.57 -26.54
C ALA A 463 8.31 -19.43 -26.19
N ALA A 464 9.45 -18.81 -25.90
CA ALA A 464 10.66 -19.51 -25.46
C ALA A 464 10.42 -20.24 -24.13
N ALA A 465 9.82 -19.58 -23.14
CA ALA A 465 9.48 -20.20 -21.87
C ALA A 465 8.46 -21.34 -22.05
N ALA A 466 7.47 -21.20 -22.92
CA ALA A 466 6.51 -22.26 -23.22
C ALA A 466 7.16 -23.47 -23.93
N ALA A 467 8.22 -23.25 -24.72
CA ALA A 467 9.02 -24.34 -25.27
C ALA A 467 9.81 -25.07 -24.18
N MET A 468 10.41 -24.32 -23.24
CA MET A 468 11.09 -24.90 -22.08
C MET A 468 10.13 -25.71 -21.20
N GLU A 469 8.89 -25.24 -21.01
CA GLU A 469 7.87 -25.91 -20.20
C GLU A 469 7.47 -27.26 -20.81
N ARG A 470 7.30 -27.32 -22.14
CA ARG A 470 7.08 -28.59 -22.86
C ARG A 470 8.25 -29.56 -22.70
N GLN A 471 9.48 -29.06 -22.67
CA GLN A 471 10.65 -29.89 -22.44
C GLN A 471 10.71 -30.42 -21.00
N LEU A 472 10.36 -29.59 -20.00
CA LEU A 472 10.25 -30.04 -18.61
C LEU A 472 9.17 -31.11 -18.45
N GLU A 473 8.03 -30.98 -19.11
CA GLU A 473 6.96 -31.98 -19.04
C GLU A 473 7.40 -33.33 -19.63
N ALA A 474 8.16 -33.30 -20.73
CA ALA A 474 8.79 -34.51 -21.27
C ALA A 474 9.80 -35.13 -20.28
N GLN A 475 10.60 -34.31 -19.59
CA GLN A 475 11.53 -34.79 -18.56
C GLN A 475 10.80 -35.37 -17.34
N ARG A 476 9.67 -34.78 -16.91
CA ARG A 476 8.83 -35.32 -15.83
C ARG A 476 8.26 -36.68 -16.19
N ALA A 477 7.75 -36.82 -17.41
CA ALA A 477 7.25 -38.09 -17.91
C ALA A 477 8.35 -39.15 -17.92
N ALA A 478 9.56 -38.80 -18.40
CA ALA A 478 10.72 -39.69 -18.38
C ALA A 478 11.12 -40.09 -16.94
N CYS A 479 11.13 -39.14 -16.01
CA CYS A 479 11.47 -39.34 -14.60
C CYS A 479 10.56 -40.39 -13.92
N LYS A 480 9.26 -40.38 -14.25
CA LYS A 480 8.29 -41.37 -13.75
C LYS A 480 8.53 -42.77 -14.31
N THR A 481 9.21 -42.88 -15.45
CA THR A 481 9.50 -44.14 -16.15
C THR A 481 10.92 -44.65 -15.95
N GLU A 482 11.78 -43.89 -15.24
CA GLU A 482 13.19 -44.23 -15.11
C GLU A 482 13.38 -45.54 -14.32
N PRO A 483 14.16 -46.52 -14.83
CA PRO A 483 14.33 -47.81 -14.18
C PRO A 483 14.99 -47.67 -12.82
N ARG A 484 14.46 -48.44 -11.86
CA ARG A 484 14.99 -48.62 -10.51
C ARG A 484 16.51 -48.86 -10.56
N PRO A 485 17.35 -48.09 -9.81
CA PRO A 485 18.69 -48.56 -9.55
C PRO A 485 18.57 -49.87 -8.79
N GLU A 486 19.08 -50.95 -9.37
CA GLU A 486 19.17 -52.25 -8.71
C GLU A 486 19.92 -52.04 -7.39
N ALA A 487 19.28 -52.46 -6.29
CA ALA A 487 19.99 -52.55 -5.02
C ALA A 487 21.08 -53.59 -5.24
N HIS A 488 22.34 -53.15 -5.31
CA HIS A 488 23.46 -54.04 -5.10
C HIS A 488 23.42 -54.45 -3.63
N ASP A 489 22.90 -55.65 -3.39
CA ASP A 489 23.06 -56.41 -2.14
C ASP A 489 24.55 -56.68 -1.85
#